data_AF-A0A4Y7SYD5-F1
#
_entry.id   AF-A0A4Y7SYD5-F1
#
_cell.length_a   1.000
_cell.length_b   1.000
_cell.length_c   1.000
_cell.angle_alpha   90.00
_cell.angle_beta   90.00
_cell.angle_gamma   90.00
#
_symmetry.space_group_name_H-M   'P 1'
#
loop_
_entity.id
_entity.type
_entity.pdbx_description
1 polymer ?
#
loop_
_entity_poly.entity_id
_entity_poly.type
_entity_poly.pdbx_seq_one_letter_code
_entity_poly.pdbx_strand_id
1 'polypeptide(L)'
;MSAPSEDTPTSRRSTRERKKVEPFVSGSSSRGQKRKNPERNEGDEGSGRRKRPQKQVKLAEQNVKSIELHPLASGALPTPWEGFRSLRDETENRMIYFGFDATGDSIRPAIFVLDCGSRKSQNITADLRCVSGDGQPLEQPFPHLSHPSVALFKPQPDETFLLVFGGENKGRNGSTSSTMYYIDITRKTWGEVDPGHDHKPQPRVGATACVVGSRLYIFGGRLGGKVEAKSYSLGVLIFDRPSGRISLGWALVDKAYPKTIPYSGFFGGFALMDGGKSILLLPGGRRNPETGGEEVCTLGLGFCIY
;
A
#
# COMPACT_ATOMS: atom_id res chain seq x y z
N MET A 1 -39.35 60.16 14.31
CA MET A 1 -39.10 61.11 13.21
C MET A 1 -37.59 61.25 13.05
N SER A 2 -37.15 61.47 11.80
CA SER A 2 -35.77 61.70 11.34
C SER A 2 -34.98 60.46 10.88
N ALA A 3 -34.87 60.31 9.55
CA ALA A 3 -33.68 59.76 8.89
C ALA A 3 -32.56 60.83 8.91
N PRO A 4 -31.27 60.53 8.64
CA PRO A 4 -30.84 60.29 7.25
C PRO A 4 -29.56 59.42 7.02
N SER A 5 -29.30 59.26 5.71
CA SER A 5 -28.01 59.24 4.99
C SER A 5 -27.08 58.02 4.99
N GLU A 6 -26.82 57.62 3.74
CA GLU A 6 -25.80 56.74 3.18
C GLU A 6 -24.38 57.09 3.65
N ASP A 7 -23.55 56.05 3.82
CA ASP A 7 -22.10 56.17 3.72
C ASP A 7 -21.54 54.95 3.00
N THR A 8 -20.90 55.23 1.86
CA THR A 8 -20.07 54.28 1.10
C THR A 8 -18.70 54.15 1.79
N PRO A 9 -18.00 53.02 1.65
CA PRO A 9 -16.55 53.09 1.57
C PRO A 9 -15.98 52.50 0.28
N THR A 10 -15.08 53.31 -0.27
CA THR A 10 -14.27 53.20 -1.46
C THR A 10 -13.31 52.01 -1.53
N SER A 11 -13.01 51.63 -2.78
CA SER A 11 -11.92 50.75 -3.21
C SER A 11 -10.55 51.13 -2.65
N ARG A 12 -9.80 50.13 -2.16
CA ARG A 12 -8.34 50.19 -2.08
C ARG A 12 -7.71 49.04 -2.84
N ARG A 13 -6.94 49.43 -3.85
CA ARG A 13 -6.05 48.62 -4.69
C ARG A 13 -4.71 48.48 -3.95
N SER A 14 -4.16 47.26 -3.85
CA SER A 14 -2.74 47.05 -3.53
C SER A 14 -2.27 45.68 -4.01
N THR A 15 -1.34 45.74 -4.95
CA THR A 15 -0.58 44.70 -5.66
C THR A 15 0.30 43.84 -4.75
N ARG A 16 0.44 42.53 -5.02
CA ARG A 16 1.76 41.86 -5.14
C ARG A 16 1.73 40.46 -5.80
N GLU A 17 2.38 40.42 -6.97
CA GLU A 17 3.23 39.37 -7.57
C GLU A 17 2.75 37.92 -7.73
N ARG A 18 2.29 37.60 -8.95
CA ARG A 18 2.43 36.28 -9.58
C ARG A 18 3.84 36.15 -10.18
N LYS A 19 4.64 35.16 -9.75
CA LYS A 19 5.89 34.82 -10.43
C LYS A 19 5.58 34.22 -11.81
N LYS A 20 6.01 34.93 -12.84
CA LYS A 20 5.91 34.58 -14.27
C LYS A 20 7.13 33.73 -14.64
N VAL A 21 6.90 32.58 -15.25
CA VAL A 21 7.94 31.74 -15.85
C VAL A 21 8.45 32.43 -17.11
N GLU A 22 9.76 32.64 -17.21
CA GLU A 22 10.37 33.26 -18.40
C GLU A 22 10.50 32.27 -19.57
N PRO A 23 10.30 32.72 -20.82
CA PRO A 23 10.46 31.91 -22.01
C PRO A 23 11.92 31.91 -22.50
N PHE A 24 12.38 30.76 -22.97
CA PHE A 24 13.70 30.61 -23.59
C PHE A 24 13.67 31.17 -25.02
N VAL A 25 14.36 32.29 -25.27
CA VAL A 25 14.51 32.90 -26.61
C VAL A 25 15.88 32.57 -27.18
N SER A 26 15.88 32.10 -28.43
CA SER A 26 17.03 31.79 -29.28
C SER A 26 17.75 33.05 -29.77
N GLY A 27 19.05 33.16 -29.50
CA GLY A 27 19.92 34.24 -30.00
C GLY A 27 20.84 33.79 -31.13
N SER A 28 20.77 34.52 -32.25
CA SER A 28 21.54 34.34 -33.49
C SER A 28 22.77 35.27 -33.59
N SER A 29 23.85 34.74 -34.18
CA SER A 29 24.84 35.36 -35.10
C SER A 29 25.77 36.51 -34.63
N SER A 30 27.07 36.42 -34.99
CA SER A 30 27.63 37.22 -36.11
C SER A 30 29.16 37.08 -36.30
N ARG A 31 29.56 37.13 -37.60
CA ARG A 31 30.84 37.60 -38.24
C ARG A 31 32.17 36.95 -37.80
N GLY A 32 33.06 36.42 -38.65
CA GLY A 32 33.19 36.34 -40.10
C GLY A 32 34.67 36.52 -40.49
N GLN A 33 35.26 35.67 -41.35
CA GLN A 33 36.27 36.07 -42.37
C GLN A 33 36.76 34.90 -43.26
N LYS A 34 36.49 35.09 -44.57
CA LYS A 34 37.25 34.81 -45.81
C LYS A 34 38.07 33.51 -46.02
N ARG A 35 37.53 32.70 -46.96
CA ARG A 35 38.12 32.12 -48.21
C ARG A 35 39.57 31.59 -48.21
N LYS A 36 39.72 30.31 -48.57
CA LYS A 36 40.37 29.82 -49.82
C LYS A 36 40.14 28.30 -49.99
N ASN A 37 39.71 27.89 -51.18
CA ASN A 37 39.84 26.51 -51.71
C ASN A 37 41.24 26.41 -52.35
N PRO A 38 41.89 25.23 -52.41
CA PRO A 38 41.50 24.29 -53.46
C PRO A 38 41.70 22.78 -53.15
N GLU A 39 41.22 22.01 -54.12
CA GLU A 39 41.68 20.69 -54.57
C GLU A 39 41.09 19.40 -53.96
N ARG A 40 40.65 18.58 -54.94
CA ARG A 40 40.13 17.23 -54.84
C ARG A 40 41.26 16.27 -54.48
N ASN A 41 40.95 15.26 -53.69
CA ASN A 41 41.41 13.90 -53.98
C ASN A 41 40.38 12.90 -53.43
N GLU A 42 39.98 11.99 -54.31
CA GLU A 42 39.16 10.82 -54.01
C GLU A 42 40.03 9.74 -53.35
N GLY A 43 39.42 8.95 -52.47
CA GLY A 43 39.99 7.73 -51.90
C GLY A 43 40.16 7.80 -50.38
N ASP A 44 39.23 7.19 -49.63
CA ASP A 44 39.49 5.95 -48.87
C ASP A 44 38.41 5.73 -47.80
N GLU A 45 38.01 4.47 -47.65
CA GLU A 45 36.93 4.02 -46.78
C GLU A 45 37.32 4.12 -45.29
N GLY A 46 36.40 4.59 -44.44
CA GLY A 46 36.66 4.62 -43.01
C GLY A 46 35.51 5.19 -42.18
N SER A 47 34.67 4.30 -41.65
CA SER A 47 33.58 4.61 -40.73
C SER A 47 34.07 5.40 -39.49
N GLY A 48 33.55 6.61 -39.28
CA GLY A 48 33.90 7.44 -38.12
C GLY A 48 32.69 8.13 -37.50
N ARG A 49 31.73 7.37 -36.98
CA ARG A 49 30.58 7.91 -36.24
C ARG A 49 31.09 8.54 -34.93
N ARG A 50 31.33 9.87 -34.92
CA ARG A 50 31.70 10.64 -33.71
C ARG A 50 30.63 10.44 -32.64
N LYS A 51 30.91 9.61 -31.63
CA LYS A 51 30.08 9.44 -30.44
C LYS A 51 30.03 10.77 -29.69
N ARG A 52 28.81 11.29 -29.42
CA ARG A 52 28.60 12.42 -28.51
C ARG A 52 29.22 12.05 -27.15
N PRO A 53 29.97 12.95 -26.50
CA PRO A 53 30.53 12.67 -25.18
C PRO A 53 29.37 12.44 -24.20
N GLN A 54 29.27 11.22 -23.69
CA GLN A 54 28.39 10.92 -22.58
C GLN A 54 28.93 11.71 -21.38
N LYS A 55 28.19 12.72 -20.92
CA LYS A 55 28.46 13.34 -19.62
C LYS A 55 28.25 12.25 -18.57
N GLN A 56 29.33 11.60 -18.13
CA GLN A 56 29.34 10.83 -16.90
C GLN A 56 29.06 11.81 -15.76
N VAL A 57 27.83 11.80 -15.26
CA VAL A 57 27.50 12.46 -14.00
C VAL A 57 28.06 11.56 -12.91
N LYS A 58 29.16 11.99 -12.26
CA LYS A 58 29.61 11.36 -11.01
C LYS A 58 28.47 11.51 -10.01
N LEU A 59 27.82 10.41 -9.67
CA LEU A 59 26.93 10.37 -8.51
C LEU A 59 27.75 10.81 -7.30
N ALA A 60 27.22 11.74 -6.49
CA ALA A 60 27.84 12.06 -5.22
C ALA A 60 27.93 10.76 -4.43
N GLU A 61 29.15 10.30 -4.15
CA GLU A 61 29.40 9.19 -3.24
C GLU A 61 28.89 9.65 -1.87
N GLN A 62 27.65 9.29 -1.55
CA GLN A 62 27.20 9.38 -0.18
C GLN A 62 28.12 8.46 0.62
N ASN A 63 28.80 9.01 1.62
CA ASN A 63 29.59 8.26 2.58
C ASN A 63 28.66 7.31 3.36
N VAL A 64 28.28 6.20 2.75
CA VAL A 64 27.68 5.07 3.44
C VAL A 64 28.79 4.47 4.28
N LYS A 65 28.90 4.95 5.52
CA LYS A 65 29.71 4.32 6.56
C LYS A 65 29.14 2.92 6.74
N SER A 66 29.79 1.91 6.16
CA SER A 66 29.59 0.46 6.34
C SER A 66 28.19 -0.04 6.75
N ILE A 67 27.58 -0.91 5.94
CA ILE A 67 26.37 -1.62 6.34
C ILE A 67 26.73 -2.66 7.41
N GLU A 68 26.14 -2.52 8.60
CA GLU A 68 26.25 -3.51 9.68
C GLU A 68 24.98 -4.38 9.73
N LEU A 69 25.16 -5.69 9.79
CA LEU A 69 24.07 -6.65 9.93
C LEU A 69 23.95 -7.06 11.40
N HIS A 70 22.78 -6.87 11.99
CA HIS A 70 22.51 -7.27 13.36
C HIS A 70 21.43 -8.35 13.41
N PRO A 71 21.64 -9.46 14.14
CA PRO A 71 20.57 -10.42 14.39
C PRO A 71 19.50 -9.82 15.32
N LEU A 72 18.39 -10.55 15.48
CA LEU A 72 17.43 -10.27 16.55
C LEU A 72 18.13 -10.36 17.90
N ALA A 73 17.77 -9.46 18.81
CA ALA A 73 18.25 -9.51 20.19
C ALA A 73 17.57 -10.63 20.98
N SER A 74 16.28 -10.91 20.70
CA SER A 74 15.52 -12.00 21.30
C SER A 74 14.25 -12.30 20.52
N GLY A 75 13.71 -13.51 20.72
CA GLY A 75 12.49 -13.98 20.07
C GLY A 75 12.75 -14.61 18.70
N ALA A 76 11.67 -14.91 17.98
CA ALA A 76 11.71 -15.50 16.65
C ALA A 76 10.80 -14.70 15.69
N LEU A 77 10.95 -14.93 14.40
CA LEU A 77 10.01 -14.46 13.37
C LEU A 77 9.20 -15.65 12.86
N PRO A 78 8.01 -15.41 12.27
CA PRO A 78 7.25 -16.50 11.68
C PRO A 78 8.02 -17.10 10.51
N THR A 79 7.91 -18.41 10.32
CA THR A 79 8.40 -19.06 9.10
C THR A 79 7.63 -18.49 7.90
N PRO A 80 8.30 -17.90 6.90
CA PRO A 80 7.61 -17.37 5.74
C PRO A 80 6.88 -18.49 5.01
N TRP A 81 5.57 -18.32 4.82
CA TRP A 81 4.73 -19.23 4.06
C TRP A 81 3.84 -18.43 3.09
N GLU A 82 3.12 -19.12 2.21
CA GLU A 82 2.15 -18.50 1.33
C GLU A 82 1.13 -17.69 2.14
N GLY A 83 0.92 -16.42 1.74
CA GLY A 83 0.02 -15.51 2.46
C GLY A 83 0.67 -14.69 3.58
N PHE A 84 1.97 -14.84 3.83
CA PHE A 84 2.73 -13.98 4.76
C PHE A 84 2.64 -12.50 4.37
N ARG A 85 2.52 -11.62 5.35
CA ARG A 85 2.48 -10.16 5.20
C ARG A 85 3.39 -9.50 6.23
N SER A 86 4.21 -8.57 5.75
CA SER A 86 4.99 -7.66 6.58
C SER A 86 4.35 -6.28 6.52
N LEU A 87 4.03 -5.70 7.66
CA LEU A 87 3.48 -4.36 7.79
C LEU A 87 4.42 -3.51 8.63
N ARG A 88 4.67 -2.28 8.18
CA ARG A 88 5.56 -1.33 8.85
C ARG A 88 4.73 -0.33 9.65
N ASP A 89 4.95 -0.29 10.96
CA ASP A 89 4.45 0.75 11.84
C ASP A 89 5.58 1.76 12.10
N GLU A 90 5.57 2.86 11.34
CA GLU A 90 6.61 3.90 11.44
C GLU A 90 6.55 4.68 12.76
N THR A 91 5.36 4.91 13.33
CA THR A 91 5.23 5.81 14.50
C THR A 91 5.75 5.15 15.77
N GLU A 92 5.50 3.86 15.93
CA GLU A 92 5.99 3.06 17.06
C GLU A 92 7.34 2.40 16.76
N ASN A 93 7.89 2.61 15.55
CA ASN A 93 9.09 1.95 15.07
C ASN A 93 9.04 0.41 15.19
N ARG A 94 7.94 -0.20 14.73
CA ARG A 94 7.74 -1.66 14.77
C ARG A 94 7.57 -2.27 13.38
N MET A 95 7.84 -3.56 13.26
CA MET A 95 7.38 -4.40 12.17
C MET A 95 6.35 -5.38 12.70
N ILE A 96 5.26 -5.55 11.96
CA ILE A 96 4.21 -6.51 12.29
C ILE A 96 4.17 -7.55 11.18
N TYR A 97 4.27 -8.81 11.57
CA TYR A 97 4.23 -9.93 10.65
C TYR A 97 2.96 -10.70 10.89
N PHE A 98 2.12 -10.80 9.86
CA PHE A 98 0.97 -11.68 9.85
C PHE A 98 1.31 -12.83 8.90
N GLY A 99 1.45 -14.03 9.44
CA GLY A 99 1.80 -15.21 8.67
C GLY A 99 1.14 -16.44 9.22
N PHE A 100 1.74 -17.58 8.88
CA PHE A 100 1.31 -18.85 9.41
C PHE A 100 2.49 -19.56 10.02
N ASP A 101 2.29 -20.12 11.21
CA ASP A 101 3.25 -21.05 11.77
C ASP A 101 2.96 -22.45 11.22
N ALA A 102 4.00 -23.08 10.68
CA ALA A 102 3.97 -24.44 10.17
C ALA A 102 4.50 -25.39 11.25
N THR A 103 3.86 -25.41 12.42
CA THR A 103 4.14 -26.43 13.45
C THR A 103 3.27 -27.66 13.20
N GLY A 104 3.85 -28.70 12.60
CA GLY A 104 3.17 -29.97 12.29
C GLY A 104 2.18 -29.88 11.12
N ASP A 105 1.12 -30.70 11.15
CA ASP A 105 0.14 -30.82 10.05
C ASP A 105 -0.90 -29.67 9.98
N SER A 106 -0.81 -28.66 10.85
CA SER A 106 -1.81 -27.60 10.98
C SER A 106 -1.22 -26.21 10.75
N ILE A 107 -1.66 -25.54 9.67
CA ILE A 107 -1.32 -24.14 9.38
C ILE A 107 -2.14 -23.24 10.31
N ARG A 108 -1.49 -22.60 11.29
CA ARG A 108 -2.15 -21.68 12.24
C ARG A 108 -1.73 -20.23 11.97
N PRO A 109 -2.66 -19.26 12.06
CA PRO A 109 -2.28 -17.85 11.95
C PRO A 109 -1.27 -17.51 13.05
N ALA A 110 -0.26 -16.73 12.70
CA ALA A 110 0.77 -16.30 13.62
C ALA A 110 1.08 -14.82 13.41
N ILE A 111 0.93 -14.04 14.48
CA ILE A 111 1.11 -12.60 14.49
C ILE A 111 2.31 -12.28 15.37
N PHE A 112 3.33 -11.70 14.76
CA PHE A 112 4.55 -11.30 15.45
C PHE A 112 4.71 -9.79 15.40
N VAL A 113 5.18 -9.22 16.50
CA VAL A 113 5.53 -7.80 16.60
C VAL A 113 7.01 -7.71 16.92
N LEU A 114 7.76 -7.07 16.03
CA LEU A 114 9.18 -6.78 16.18
C LEU A 114 9.34 -5.30 16.50
N ASP A 115 9.94 -5.00 17.65
CA ASP A 115 10.43 -3.67 17.97
C ASP A 115 11.78 -3.45 17.28
N CYS A 116 11.84 -2.49 16.35
CA CYS A 116 13.03 -2.30 15.51
C CYS A 116 14.20 -1.65 16.26
N GLY A 117 13.94 -0.93 17.36
CA GLY A 117 14.99 -0.30 18.16
C GLY A 117 15.74 -1.32 19.02
N SER A 118 14.98 -2.12 19.76
CA SER A 118 15.51 -3.17 20.64
C SER A 118 15.82 -4.48 19.92
N ARG A 119 15.31 -4.67 18.69
CA ARG A 119 15.40 -5.90 17.88
C ARG A 119 14.77 -7.11 18.57
N LYS A 120 13.77 -6.89 19.42
CA LYS A 120 13.04 -7.94 20.14
C LYS A 120 11.75 -8.26 19.40
N SER A 121 11.56 -9.54 19.08
CA SER A 121 10.33 -10.05 18.45
C SER A 121 9.48 -10.80 19.47
N GLN A 122 8.16 -10.63 19.40
CA GLN A 122 7.18 -11.34 20.20
C GLN A 122 6.08 -11.93 19.32
N ASN A 123 5.79 -13.22 19.49
CA ASN A 123 4.55 -13.82 18.99
C ASN A 123 3.41 -13.45 19.95
N ILE A 124 2.41 -12.70 19.48
CA ILE A 124 1.28 -12.27 20.31
C ILE A 124 0.03 -13.14 20.12
N THR A 125 0.07 -14.12 19.21
CA THR A 125 -1.12 -14.89 18.79
C THR A 125 -1.80 -15.60 19.95
N ALA A 126 -1.03 -16.24 20.82
CA ALA A 126 -1.56 -17.00 21.97
C ALA A 126 -2.13 -16.08 23.06
N ASP A 127 -1.74 -14.80 23.06
CA ASP A 127 -2.21 -13.82 24.01
C ASP A 127 -3.51 -13.13 23.55
N LEU A 128 -3.93 -13.35 22.29
CA LEU A 128 -5.09 -12.70 21.72
C LEU A 128 -6.39 -13.18 22.36
N ARG A 129 -7.21 -12.23 22.80
CA ARG A 129 -8.52 -12.50 23.42
C ARG A 129 -9.64 -12.01 22.52
N CYS A 130 -10.62 -12.88 22.25
CA CYS A 130 -11.80 -12.45 21.50
C CYS A 130 -12.65 -11.52 22.36
N VAL A 131 -13.17 -10.47 21.74
CA VAL A 131 -14.15 -9.58 22.34
C VAL A 131 -15.35 -9.45 21.41
N SER A 132 -16.54 -9.37 22.01
CA SER A 132 -17.78 -9.07 21.32
C SER A 132 -17.82 -7.62 20.85
N GLY A 133 -18.81 -7.30 20.00
CA GLY A 133 -19.05 -5.92 19.55
C GLY A 133 -19.30 -4.94 20.69
N ASP A 134 -19.76 -5.41 21.86
CA ASP A 134 -19.90 -4.59 23.07
C ASP A 134 -18.65 -4.51 23.96
N GLY A 135 -17.57 -5.20 23.59
CA GLY A 135 -16.29 -5.22 24.30
C GLY A 135 -16.20 -6.28 25.41
N GLN A 136 -17.18 -7.17 25.53
CA GLN A 136 -17.16 -8.25 26.49
C GLN A 136 -16.24 -9.39 26.02
N PRO A 137 -15.49 -10.04 26.92
CA PRO A 137 -14.67 -11.19 26.56
C PRO A 137 -15.52 -12.34 26.01
N LEU A 138 -15.04 -12.98 24.94
CA LEU A 138 -15.62 -14.18 24.37
C LEU A 138 -14.57 -15.31 24.38
N GLU A 139 -14.99 -16.53 24.73
CA GLU A 139 -14.14 -17.72 24.64
C GLU A 139 -14.14 -18.27 23.21
N GLN A 140 -13.41 -17.59 22.32
CA GLN A 140 -13.26 -17.99 20.92
C GLN A 140 -11.81 -17.83 20.46
N PRO A 141 -11.23 -18.83 19.78
CA PRO A 141 -9.90 -18.70 19.18
C PRO A 141 -9.96 -17.81 17.94
N PHE A 142 -8.84 -17.15 17.62
CA PHE A 142 -8.75 -16.38 16.38
C PHE A 142 -9.00 -17.29 15.16
N PRO A 143 -9.82 -16.87 14.17
CA PRO A 143 -10.21 -17.74 13.07
C PRO A 143 -9.02 -18.21 12.23
N HIS A 144 -9.07 -19.47 11.80
CA HIS A 144 -8.06 -20.05 10.91
C HIS A 144 -8.36 -19.64 9.45
N LEU A 145 -7.87 -18.47 9.07
CA LEU A 145 -8.06 -17.89 7.73
C LEU A 145 -6.84 -18.13 6.87
N SER A 146 -6.94 -18.87 5.76
CA SER A 146 -5.84 -18.93 4.77
C SER A 146 -5.98 -17.85 3.71
N HIS A 147 -4.83 -17.25 3.35
CA HIS A 147 -4.73 -16.14 2.39
C HIS A 147 -5.67 -14.95 2.66
N PRO A 148 -5.83 -14.49 3.92
CA PRO A 148 -6.59 -13.27 4.18
C PRO A 148 -5.85 -12.07 3.60
N SER A 149 -6.59 -10.99 3.39
CA SER A 149 -5.99 -9.68 3.22
C SER A 149 -5.73 -9.03 4.57
N VAL A 150 -4.61 -8.32 4.72
CA VAL A 150 -4.24 -7.67 5.97
C VAL A 150 -3.82 -6.24 5.69
N ALA A 151 -4.33 -5.29 6.48
CA ALA A 151 -3.95 -3.88 6.41
C ALA A 151 -3.70 -3.30 7.80
N LEU A 152 -2.78 -2.34 7.89
CA LEU A 152 -2.48 -1.62 9.12
C LEU A 152 -3.40 -0.40 9.21
N PHE A 153 -4.10 -0.25 10.33
CA PHE A 153 -4.91 0.93 10.64
C PHE A 153 -4.40 1.60 11.91
N LYS A 154 -4.13 2.90 11.82
CA LYS A 154 -3.64 3.73 12.92
C LYS A 154 -4.50 4.99 13.05
N PRO A 155 -5.62 4.93 13.78
CA PRO A 155 -6.45 6.10 14.00
C PRO A 155 -5.72 7.17 14.83
N GLN A 156 -4.75 6.77 15.64
CA GLN A 156 -3.84 7.60 16.42
C GLN A 156 -2.43 6.98 16.40
N PRO A 157 -1.36 7.75 16.74
CA PRO A 157 0.02 7.22 16.75
C PRO A 157 0.23 6.03 17.69
N ASP A 158 -0.48 6.00 18.82
CA ASP A 158 -0.41 5.00 19.90
C ASP A 158 -1.42 3.85 19.75
N GLU A 159 -2.36 3.97 18.82
CA GLU A 159 -3.40 2.98 18.57
C GLU A 159 -3.07 2.22 17.27
N THR A 160 -2.73 0.94 17.40
CA THR A 160 -2.31 0.09 16.27
C THR A 160 -3.26 -1.09 16.11
N PHE A 161 -3.94 -1.12 14.96
CA PHE A 161 -4.85 -2.20 14.60
C PHE A 161 -4.42 -2.89 13.31
N LEU A 162 -4.55 -4.22 13.28
CA LEU A 162 -4.59 -4.96 12.02
C LEU A 162 -6.04 -5.18 11.61
N LEU A 163 -6.37 -4.85 10.37
CA LEU A 163 -7.62 -5.23 9.73
C LEU A 163 -7.38 -6.48 8.89
N VAL A 164 -8.18 -7.51 9.11
CA VAL A 164 -8.05 -8.81 8.44
C VAL A 164 -9.34 -9.11 7.71
N PHE A 165 -9.27 -9.21 6.38
CA PHE A 165 -10.44 -9.40 5.52
C PHE A 165 -10.38 -10.69 4.73
N GLY A 166 -11.50 -11.40 4.74
CA GLY A 166 -11.74 -12.56 3.88
C GLY A 166 -10.78 -13.71 4.17
N GLY A 167 -10.28 -14.35 3.11
CA GLY A 167 -9.55 -15.61 3.21
C GLY A 167 -10.49 -16.81 3.26
N GLU A 168 -9.91 -18.00 3.32
CA GLU A 168 -10.65 -19.26 3.38
C GLU A 168 -10.68 -19.77 4.82
N ASN A 169 -11.88 -20.06 5.32
CA ASN A 169 -12.04 -20.62 6.65
C ASN A 169 -11.89 -22.15 6.57
N LYS A 170 -10.71 -22.65 6.93
CA LYS A 170 -10.41 -24.09 6.89
C LYS A 170 -11.27 -24.92 7.85
N GLY A 171 -11.83 -24.31 8.90
CA GLY A 171 -12.72 -24.99 9.86
C GLY A 171 -14.18 -25.10 9.40
N ARG A 172 -14.61 -24.30 8.41
CA ARG A 172 -16.01 -24.22 7.94
C ARG A 172 -16.10 -24.65 6.48
N ASN A 173 -15.69 -25.89 6.19
CA ASN A 173 -15.74 -26.53 4.87
C ASN A 173 -14.90 -25.85 3.77
N GLY A 174 -13.87 -25.07 4.12
CA GLY A 174 -13.09 -24.33 3.13
C GLY A 174 -13.89 -23.21 2.45
N SER A 175 -14.92 -22.68 3.12
CA SER A 175 -15.70 -21.57 2.58
C SER A 175 -14.88 -20.28 2.57
N THR A 176 -14.92 -19.58 1.44
CA THR A 176 -14.36 -18.24 1.33
C THR A 176 -15.18 -17.27 2.17
N SER A 177 -14.52 -16.40 2.94
CA SER A 177 -15.13 -15.41 3.83
C SER A 177 -15.12 -14.00 3.24
N SER A 178 -16.08 -13.18 3.67
CA SER A 178 -16.12 -11.72 3.50
C SER A 178 -16.11 -10.99 4.86
N THR A 179 -15.85 -11.72 5.95
CA THR A 179 -15.81 -11.12 7.28
C THR A 179 -14.59 -10.22 7.42
N MET A 180 -14.79 -9.11 8.12
CA MET A 180 -13.74 -8.20 8.54
C MET A 180 -13.48 -8.41 10.03
N TYR A 181 -12.24 -8.67 10.39
CA TYR A 181 -11.78 -8.72 11.77
C TYR A 181 -10.86 -7.54 12.03
N TYR A 182 -10.81 -7.09 13.27
CA TYR A 182 -9.74 -6.23 13.77
C TYR A 182 -8.93 -6.98 14.84
N ILE A 183 -7.66 -6.64 14.94
CA ILE A 183 -6.77 -7.06 16.03
C ILE A 183 -6.15 -5.80 16.61
N ASP A 184 -6.42 -5.53 17.87
CA ASP A 184 -5.75 -4.50 18.66
C ASP A 184 -4.41 -5.05 19.15
N ILE A 185 -3.32 -4.52 18.60
CA ILE A 185 -1.96 -4.98 18.93
C ILE A 185 -1.59 -4.62 20.37
N THR A 186 -2.08 -3.50 20.88
CA THR A 186 -1.74 -2.99 22.21
C THR A 186 -2.51 -3.74 23.28
N ARG A 187 -3.83 -3.89 23.12
CA ARG A 187 -4.70 -4.58 24.07
C ARG A 187 -4.67 -6.10 23.91
N LYS A 188 -4.09 -6.61 22.82
CA LYS A 188 -4.08 -8.03 22.43
C LYS A 188 -5.49 -8.60 22.40
N THR A 189 -6.41 -7.85 21.81
CA THR A 189 -7.79 -8.26 21.61
C THR A 189 -8.10 -8.35 20.13
N TRP A 190 -9.11 -9.13 19.77
CA TRP A 190 -9.62 -9.17 18.41
C TRP A 190 -11.13 -9.30 18.42
N GLY A 191 -11.77 -8.86 17.36
CA GLY A 191 -13.21 -8.94 17.20
C GLY A 191 -13.62 -8.81 15.74
N GLU A 192 -14.89 -9.05 15.46
CA GLU A 192 -15.47 -8.73 14.16
C GLU A 192 -15.76 -7.22 14.08
N VAL A 193 -15.44 -6.62 12.94
CA VAL A 193 -15.82 -5.24 12.64
C VAL A 193 -17.26 -5.25 12.16
N ASP A 194 -18.12 -4.48 12.82
CA ASP A 194 -19.49 -4.27 12.38
C ASP A 194 -19.50 -3.59 10.99
N PRO A 195 -20.04 -4.25 9.94
CA PRO A 195 -20.11 -3.67 8.60
C PRO A 195 -21.17 -2.57 8.48
N GLY A 196 -22.00 -2.33 9.51
CA GLY A 196 -23.01 -1.28 9.57
C GLY A 196 -24.20 -1.46 8.61
N HIS A 197 -24.08 -2.33 7.59
CA HIS A 197 -25.09 -2.65 6.59
C HIS A 197 -24.74 -3.93 5.80
N ASP A 198 -25.72 -4.46 5.05
CA ASP A 198 -25.58 -5.74 4.32
C ASP A 198 -24.74 -5.67 3.03
N HIS A 199 -24.56 -4.48 2.45
CA HIS A 199 -23.71 -4.32 1.25
C HIS A 199 -22.21 -4.43 1.57
N LYS A 200 -21.67 -5.64 1.56
CA LYS A 200 -20.22 -5.90 1.74
C LYS A 200 -19.59 -6.54 0.51
N PRO A 201 -18.25 -6.43 0.33
CA PRO A 201 -17.55 -7.08 -0.76
C PRO A 201 -17.76 -8.58 -0.75
N GLN A 202 -17.83 -9.16 -1.94
CA GLN A 202 -17.96 -10.60 -2.11
C GLN A 202 -16.80 -11.33 -1.43
N PRO A 203 -17.08 -12.51 -0.83
CA PRO A 203 -16.06 -13.34 -0.23
C PRO A 203 -14.90 -13.61 -1.19
N ARG A 204 -13.68 -13.38 -0.74
CA ARG A 204 -12.47 -13.59 -1.56
C ARG A 204 -11.25 -14.03 -0.76
N VAL A 205 -10.34 -14.70 -1.45
CA VAL A 205 -9.00 -15.05 -0.95
C VAL A 205 -7.93 -14.26 -1.70
N GLY A 206 -6.82 -13.96 -1.03
CA GLY A 206 -5.65 -13.37 -1.66
C GLY A 206 -5.87 -11.96 -2.20
N ALA A 207 -6.83 -11.21 -1.66
CA ALA A 207 -6.97 -9.80 -2.00
C ALA A 207 -5.82 -8.98 -1.40
N THR A 208 -5.56 -7.82 -1.97
CA THR A 208 -4.64 -6.81 -1.42
C THR A 208 -5.45 -5.72 -0.74
N ALA A 209 -5.11 -5.37 0.50
CA ALA A 209 -5.79 -4.33 1.24
C ALA A 209 -4.80 -3.32 1.80
N CYS A 210 -5.22 -2.06 1.86
CA CYS A 210 -4.47 -0.99 2.47
C CYS A 210 -5.41 0.04 3.10
N VAL A 211 -4.89 0.80 4.06
CA VAL A 211 -5.61 1.93 4.64
C VAL A 211 -4.86 3.23 4.32
N VAL A 212 -5.61 4.24 3.91
CA VAL A 212 -5.12 5.61 3.70
C VAL A 212 -6.01 6.55 4.52
N GLY A 213 -5.45 7.15 5.58
CA GLY A 213 -6.25 7.91 6.54
C GLY A 213 -7.30 7.00 7.20
N SER A 214 -8.58 7.34 7.02
CA SER A 214 -9.72 6.52 7.47
C SER A 214 -10.32 5.63 6.38
N ARG A 215 -9.68 5.52 5.21
CA ARG A 215 -10.23 4.79 4.06
C ARG A 215 -9.54 3.46 3.87
N LEU A 216 -10.31 2.38 3.98
CA LEU A 216 -9.89 1.03 3.66
C LEU A 216 -10.15 0.74 2.18
N TYR A 217 -9.13 0.27 1.47
CA TYR A 217 -9.25 -0.22 0.11
C TYR A 217 -8.99 -1.73 0.06
N ILE A 218 -9.78 -2.44 -0.74
CA ILE A 218 -9.59 -3.86 -1.05
C ILE A 218 -9.55 -4.01 -2.55
N PHE A 219 -8.48 -4.61 -3.06
CA PHE A 219 -8.21 -4.79 -4.47
C PHE A 219 -8.10 -6.27 -4.81
N GLY A 220 -8.82 -6.69 -5.84
CA GLY A 220 -8.57 -7.96 -6.48
C GLY A 220 -8.93 -9.17 -5.61
N GLY A 221 -8.19 -10.25 -5.80
CA GLY A 221 -8.37 -11.54 -5.13
C GLY A 221 -9.17 -12.54 -5.97
N ARG A 222 -9.48 -13.69 -5.38
CA ARG A 222 -10.29 -14.74 -6.02
C ARG A 222 -11.58 -15.01 -5.26
N LEU A 223 -12.69 -14.95 -5.97
CA LEU A 223 -14.03 -15.29 -5.52
C LEU A 223 -14.22 -16.81 -5.61
N GLY A 224 -14.67 -17.43 -4.52
CA GLY A 224 -14.86 -18.89 -4.46
C GLY A 224 -13.63 -19.71 -4.88
N GLY A 225 -12.42 -19.15 -4.69
CA GLY A 225 -11.14 -19.76 -5.05
C GLY A 225 -10.85 -19.90 -6.56
N LYS A 226 -11.81 -19.63 -7.46
CA LYS A 226 -11.66 -19.92 -8.90
C LYS A 226 -11.77 -18.70 -9.80
N VAL A 227 -12.58 -17.72 -9.43
CA VAL A 227 -12.88 -16.56 -10.28
C VAL A 227 -12.09 -15.34 -9.82
N GLU A 228 -11.35 -14.70 -10.71
CA GLU A 228 -10.60 -13.50 -10.37
C GLU A 228 -11.54 -12.30 -10.19
N ALA A 229 -11.44 -11.62 -9.05
CA ALA A 229 -12.16 -10.38 -8.81
C ALA A 229 -11.45 -9.24 -9.55
N LYS A 230 -11.94 -8.86 -10.73
CA LYS A 230 -11.43 -7.67 -11.46
C LYS A 230 -12.06 -6.39 -10.91
N SER A 231 -12.06 -6.25 -9.59
CA SER A 231 -12.78 -5.21 -8.87
C SER A 231 -12.07 -4.73 -7.62
N TYR A 232 -12.50 -3.57 -7.13
CA TYR A 232 -12.07 -3.00 -5.86
C TYR A 232 -13.25 -2.51 -5.03
N SER A 233 -13.03 -2.41 -3.72
CA SER A 233 -13.98 -1.93 -2.73
C SER A 233 -13.35 -0.86 -1.86
N LEU A 234 -14.16 0.10 -1.41
CA LEU A 234 -13.78 1.20 -0.53
C LEU A 234 -14.69 1.22 0.70
N GLY A 235 -14.07 1.10 1.86
CA GLY A 235 -14.69 1.25 3.16
C GLY A 235 -14.21 2.51 3.89
N VAL A 236 -15.07 3.08 4.71
CA VAL A 236 -14.75 4.18 5.61
C VAL A 236 -14.76 3.64 7.03
N LEU A 237 -13.60 3.73 7.67
CA LEU A 237 -13.35 3.32 9.05
C LEU A 237 -13.69 4.48 9.98
N ILE A 238 -14.37 4.16 11.07
CA ILE A 238 -14.63 5.07 12.17
C ILE A 238 -14.06 4.43 13.42
N PHE A 239 -13.23 5.19 14.13
CA PHE A 239 -12.69 4.78 15.43
C PHE A 239 -13.33 5.64 16.52
N ASP A 240 -14.08 5.00 17.41
CA ASP A 240 -14.61 5.64 18.60
C ASP A 240 -13.61 5.47 19.75
N ARG A 241 -12.87 6.54 20.05
CA ARG A 241 -11.80 6.50 21.05
C ARG A 241 -12.26 6.12 22.47
N PRO A 242 -13.37 6.64 23.01
CA PRO A 242 -13.83 6.26 24.35
C PRO A 242 -14.13 4.77 24.50
N SER A 243 -14.77 4.16 23.50
CA SER A 243 -15.07 2.72 23.54
C SER A 243 -13.95 1.84 22.97
N GLY A 244 -12.98 2.42 22.26
CA GLY A 244 -11.93 1.69 21.53
C GLY A 244 -12.47 0.90 20.34
N ARG A 245 -13.67 1.20 19.86
CA ARG A 245 -14.35 0.41 18.81
C ARG A 245 -14.03 0.92 17.42
N ILE A 246 -13.97 -0.03 16.50
CA ILE A 246 -13.88 0.23 15.06
C ILE A 246 -15.21 -0.16 14.42
N SER A 247 -15.80 0.74 13.67
CA SER A 247 -16.89 0.44 12.75
C SER A 247 -16.48 0.74 11.32
N LEU A 248 -17.15 0.08 10.38
CA LEU A 248 -16.84 0.15 8.96
C LEU A 248 -18.12 0.34 8.16
N GLY A 249 -18.19 1.36 7.32
CA GLY A 249 -19.23 1.50 6.31
C GLY A 249 -18.64 1.36 4.91
N TRP A 250 -19.23 0.55 4.03
CA TRP A 250 -18.76 0.43 2.65
C TRP A 250 -19.34 1.55 1.79
N ALA A 251 -18.48 2.43 1.30
CA ALA A 251 -18.87 3.48 0.36
C ALA A 251 -18.99 2.96 -1.08
N LEU A 252 -18.23 1.91 -1.41
CA LEU A 252 -18.24 1.29 -2.72
C LEU A 252 -17.84 -0.17 -2.60
N VAL A 253 -18.60 -1.02 -3.29
CA VAL A 253 -18.48 -2.48 -3.20
C VAL A 253 -18.26 -3.03 -4.61
N ASP A 254 -17.18 -3.78 -4.79
CA ASP A 254 -16.86 -4.58 -5.96
C ASP A 254 -17.00 -3.86 -7.30
N LYS A 255 -16.60 -2.58 -7.33
CA LYS A 255 -16.57 -1.81 -8.57
C LYS A 255 -15.51 -2.39 -9.50
N ALA A 256 -15.90 -2.69 -10.72
CA ALA A 256 -14.99 -3.17 -11.75
C ALA A 256 -13.85 -2.16 -11.98
N TYR A 257 -12.65 -2.67 -12.25
CA TYR A 257 -11.54 -1.83 -12.67
C TYR A 257 -11.87 -1.10 -13.98
N PRO A 258 -11.38 0.15 -14.16
CA PRO A 258 -11.37 0.78 -15.46
C PRO A 258 -10.64 -0.11 -16.47
N LYS A 259 -11.08 -0.11 -17.73
CA LYS A 259 -10.47 -0.92 -18.83
C LYS A 259 -8.98 -0.66 -19.03
N THR A 260 -8.48 0.47 -18.55
CA THR A 260 -7.08 0.90 -18.65
C THR A 260 -6.15 0.26 -17.61
N ILE A 261 -6.70 -0.40 -16.58
CA ILE A 261 -5.88 -1.07 -15.56
C ILE A 261 -5.60 -2.49 -16.03
N PRO A 262 -4.35 -2.84 -16.37
CA PRO A 262 -3.99 -4.21 -16.65
C PRO A 262 -4.13 -5.01 -15.35
N TYR A 263 -5.07 -5.95 -15.33
CA TYR A 263 -5.27 -6.87 -14.21
C TYR A 263 -5.13 -8.30 -14.73
N SER A 264 -4.08 -8.97 -14.28
CA SER A 264 -3.76 -10.36 -14.62
C SER A 264 -4.05 -11.33 -13.48
N GLY A 265 -4.93 -10.95 -12.53
CA GLY A 265 -5.52 -11.89 -11.59
C GLY A 265 -5.08 -11.80 -10.13
N PHE A 266 -3.93 -11.19 -9.85
CA PHE A 266 -3.40 -11.06 -8.49
C PHE A 266 -2.45 -9.87 -8.35
N PHE A 267 -2.53 -9.17 -7.22
CA PHE A 267 -1.56 -8.14 -6.84
C PHE A 267 -0.67 -8.67 -5.72
N GLY A 268 0.65 -8.56 -5.88
CA GLY A 268 1.62 -9.01 -4.88
C GLY A 268 1.64 -8.13 -3.64
N GLY A 269 1.19 -6.88 -3.77
CA GLY A 269 1.15 -5.91 -2.69
C GLY A 269 0.76 -4.53 -3.21
N PHE A 270 1.10 -3.51 -2.43
CA PHE A 270 0.87 -2.11 -2.78
C PHE A 270 2.01 -1.25 -2.23
N ALA A 271 2.15 -0.04 -2.76
CA ALA A 271 2.94 1.02 -2.18
C ALA A 271 2.08 2.29 -2.10
N LEU A 272 2.10 2.94 -0.94
CA LEU A 272 1.53 4.27 -0.80
C LEU A 272 2.52 5.29 -1.33
N MET A 273 2.07 6.12 -2.26
CA MET A 273 2.88 7.12 -2.94
C MET A 273 2.43 8.52 -2.52
N ASP A 274 3.35 9.48 -2.61
CA ASP A 274 3.09 10.90 -2.39
C ASP A 274 2.41 11.22 -1.03
N GLY A 275 2.81 10.52 0.03
CA GLY A 275 2.22 10.65 1.36
C GLY A 275 0.80 10.07 1.48
N GLY A 276 0.48 9.06 0.66
CA GLY A 276 -0.82 8.40 0.66
C GLY A 276 -1.83 9.00 -0.33
N LYS A 277 -1.43 9.97 -1.16
CA LYS A 277 -2.32 10.55 -2.19
C LYS A 277 -2.61 9.61 -3.35
N SER A 278 -1.76 8.60 -3.55
CA SER A 278 -1.96 7.58 -4.57
C SER A 278 -1.49 6.21 -4.07
N ILE A 279 -2.10 5.16 -4.62
CA ILE A 279 -1.83 3.76 -4.25
C ILE A 279 -1.32 3.05 -5.49
N LEU A 280 -0.03 2.72 -5.51
CA LEU A 280 0.57 1.90 -6.55
C LEU A 280 0.29 0.42 -6.24
N LEU A 281 -0.33 -0.30 -7.17
CA LEU A 281 -0.54 -1.75 -7.03
C LEU A 281 0.67 -2.49 -7.60
N LEU A 282 1.27 -3.35 -6.78
CA LEU A 282 2.50 -4.03 -7.14
C LEU A 282 2.21 -5.35 -7.86
N PRO A 283 3.04 -5.70 -8.87
CA PRO A 283 2.93 -6.97 -9.55
C PRO A 283 3.02 -8.13 -8.53
N GLY A 284 2.30 -9.20 -8.83
CA GLY A 284 2.32 -10.44 -8.04
C GLY A 284 2.78 -11.62 -8.88
N GLY A 285 3.01 -12.75 -8.21
CA GLY A 285 3.27 -14.01 -8.88
C GLY A 285 2.23 -15.04 -8.45
N ARG A 286 1.83 -15.91 -9.37
CA ARG A 286 1.09 -17.12 -9.05
C ARG A 286 1.84 -18.31 -9.62
N ARG A 287 1.88 -19.40 -8.86
CA ARG A 287 2.29 -20.69 -9.42
C ARG A 287 1.13 -21.28 -10.20
N ASN A 288 1.32 -21.52 -11.49
CA ASN A 288 0.35 -22.24 -12.29
C ASN A 288 0.29 -23.70 -11.81
N PRO A 289 -0.85 -24.18 -11.30
CA PRO A 289 -0.95 -25.51 -10.73
C PRO A 289 -0.90 -26.64 -11.78
N GLU A 290 -1.18 -26.35 -13.06
CA GLU A 290 -1.18 -27.33 -14.14
C GLU A 290 0.20 -27.49 -14.78
N THR A 291 0.94 -26.38 -14.96
CA THR A 291 2.25 -26.38 -15.62
C THR A 291 3.42 -26.31 -14.65
N GLY A 292 3.16 -26.02 -13.37
CA GLY A 292 4.19 -25.83 -12.34
C GLY A 292 5.01 -24.55 -12.50
N GLY A 293 4.83 -23.80 -13.60
CA GLY A 293 5.54 -22.55 -13.90
C GLY A 293 5.00 -21.35 -13.11
N GLU A 294 5.85 -20.34 -12.91
CA GLU A 294 5.44 -19.07 -12.31
C GLU A 294 4.82 -18.15 -13.37
N GLU A 295 3.55 -17.78 -13.19
CA GLU A 295 2.93 -16.68 -13.92
C GLU A 295 3.26 -15.37 -13.19
N VAL A 296 4.14 -14.57 -13.80
CA VAL A 296 4.45 -13.22 -13.34
C VAL A 296 3.35 -12.29 -13.83
N CYS A 297 2.53 -11.79 -12.90
CA CYS A 297 1.49 -10.81 -13.17
C CYS A 297 2.13 -9.43 -13.31
N THR A 298 2.05 -8.84 -14.50
CA THR A 298 2.75 -7.59 -14.84
C THR A 298 2.12 -6.36 -14.18
N LEU A 299 2.95 -5.32 -13.98
CA LEU A 299 2.67 -4.04 -13.34
C LEU A 299 1.26 -3.46 -13.61
N GLY A 300 0.48 -3.29 -12.55
CA GLY A 300 -0.71 -2.44 -12.55
C GLY A 300 -0.38 -1.05 -11.98
N LEU A 301 -0.13 -0.07 -12.83
CA LEU A 301 -0.12 1.34 -12.42
C LEU A 301 -1.54 1.77 -12.01
N GLY A 302 -1.90 1.52 -10.75
CA GLY A 302 -3.10 2.06 -10.14
C GLY A 302 -2.87 3.51 -9.72
N PHE A 303 -3.66 4.44 -10.23
CA PHE A 303 -3.83 5.76 -9.63
C PHE A 303 -5.20 5.75 -8.96
N CYS A 304 -5.25 5.60 -7.64
CA CYS A 304 -6.45 5.93 -6.89
C CYS A 304 -6.34 7.40 -6.48
N ILE A 305 -7.06 8.27 -7.17
CA ILE A 305 -7.24 9.69 -6.86
C ILE A 305 -8.63 9.84 -6.22
N TYR A 306 -8.72 10.79 -5.28
CA TYR A 306 -9.89 11.39 -4.59
C TYR A 306 -10.15 10.91 -3.16
#